data_AF-A0A2W4VL96-F1
#
_entry.id   AF-A0A2W4VL96-F1
#
_cell.length_a   1.000
_cell.length_b   1.000
_cell.length_c   1.000
_cell.angle_alpha   90.00
_cell.angle_beta   90.00
_cell.angle_gamma   90.00
#
_symmetry.space_group_name_H-M   'P 1'
#
loop_
_entity.id
_entity.type
_entity.pdbx_description
1 polymer ?
#
loop_
_entity_poly.entity_id
_entity_poly.type
_entity_poly.pdbx_seq_one_letter_code
_entity_poly.pdbx_strand_id
1 'polypeptide(L)'
;MNNALLASICNADGRYLTDAELRPFDQMTEAFQTRVSLYNYVRDHGQTLALNTLRRLMQTPHRQVVQEHGQQCQRDMLFTLEYVSKGILLQDEDGFMEDYLVWMQNIIRSFKRQSACVVAYRLLKEEVRSTMPGDQSNLMVLYLDKLTEALDSGV
;
A
#
# COMPACT_ATOMS: atom_id res chain seq x y z
N MET A 1 4.73 -12.78 -0.91
CA MET A 1 5.35 -13.48 -2.05
C MET A 1 4.25 -13.72 -3.11
N ASN A 2 4.55 -14.05 -4.37
CA ASN A 2 3.47 -14.37 -5.33
C ASN A 2 2.88 -15.75 -4.99
N ASN A 3 1.74 -15.76 -4.31
CA ASN A 3 1.16 -16.99 -3.76
C ASN A 3 0.62 -17.93 -4.85
N ALA A 4 0.19 -17.41 -5.99
CA ALA A 4 -0.25 -18.24 -7.11
C ALA A 4 0.91 -19.06 -7.71
N LEU A 5 2.09 -18.43 -7.87
CA LEU A 5 3.29 -19.12 -8.36
C LEU A 5 3.81 -20.14 -7.35
N LEU A 6 3.82 -19.80 -6.06
CA LEU A 6 4.21 -20.74 -5.02
C LEU A 6 3.29 -21.95 -4.99
N ALA A 7 1.97 -21.74 -5.08
CA ALA A 7 1.00 -22.83 -5.12
C ALA A 7 1.26 -23.76 -6.32
N SER A 8 1.51 -23.22 -7.50
CA SER A 8 1.88 -24.03 -8.68
C SER A 8 3.15 -24.85 -8.46
N ILE A 9 4.18 -24.27 -7.85
CA ILE A 9 5.44 -24.98 -7.56
C ILE A 9 5.23 -26.09 -6.52
N CYS A 10 4.50 -25.81 -5.44
CA CYS A 10 4.20 -26.78 -4.40
C CYS A 10 3.36 -27.95 -4.94
N ASN A 11 2.36 -27.66 -5.77
CA ASN A 11 1.47 -28.67 -6.38
C ASN A 11 2.17 -29.51 -7.46
N ALA A 12 3.33 -29.06 -7.96
CA ALA A 12 4.12 -29.81 -8.92
C ALA A 12 4.84 -31.01 -8.27
N ASP A 13 5.02 -31.04 -6.95
CA ASP A 13 5.50 -32.23 -6.19
C ASP A 13 6.57 -33.09 -6.91
N GLY A 14 7.66 -32.45 -7.35
CA GLY A 14 8.80 -33.13 -7.98
C GLY A 14 8.67 -33.47 -9.48
N ARG A 15 7.53 -33.21 -10.13
CA ARG A 15 7.42 -33.22 -11.61
C ARG A 15 7.59 -31.82 -12.19
N TYR A 16 7.81 -31.77 -13.50
CA TYR A 16 7.76 -30.51 -14.25
C TYR A 16 6.34 -29.94 -14.29
N LEU A 17 6.25 -28.62 -14.37
CA LEU A 17 5.00 -27.90 -14.59
C LEU A 17 4.46 -28.19 -15.99
N THR A 18 3.15 -28.36 -16.08
CA THR A 18 2.43 -28.43 -17.36
C THR A 18 2.16 -27.03 -17.91
N ASP A 19 1.84 -26.92 -19.21
CA ASP A 19 1.46 -25.64 -19.84
C ASP A 19 0.33 -24.93 -19.09
N ALA A 20 -0.66 -25.69 -18.59
CA ALA A 20 -1.77 -25.14 -17.83
C ALA A 20 -1.35 -24.53 -16.49
N GLU A 21 -0.29 -25.07 -15.87
CA GLU A 21 0.26 -24.64 -14.58
C GLU A 21 1.31 -23.53 -14.72
N LEU A 22 1.81 -23.29 -15.94
CA LEU A 22 2.66 -22.16 -16.29
C LEU A 22 1.86 -20.86 -16.51
N ARG A 23 0.55 -20.93 -16.76
CA ARG A 23 -0.30 -19.73 -16.97
C ARG A 23 -0.17 -18.62 -15.92
N PRO A 24 0.04 -18.90 -14.61
CA PRO A 24 0.29 -17.84 -13.63
C PRO A 24 1.58 -17.04 -13.88
N PHE A 25 2.59 -17.63 -14.54
CA PHE A 25 3.80 -16.89 -14.97
C PHE A 25 3.45 -15.86 -16.05
N ASP A 26 2.67 -16.26 -17.06
CA ASP A 26 2.26 -15.35 -18.13
C ASP A 26 1.49 -14.15 -17.54
N GLN A 27 0.52 -14.42 -16.67
CA GLN A 27 -0.24 -13.39 -15.96
C GLN A 27 0.64 -12.50 -15.08
N MET A 28 1.65 -13.07 -14.41
CA MET A 28 2.62 -12.28 -13.64
C MET A 28 3.35 -11.30 -14.56
N THR A 29 3.80 -11.76 -15.74
CA THR A 29 4.61 -10.96 -16.66
C THR A 29 3.83 -9.83 -17.34
N GLU A 30 2.56 -10.06 -17.72
CA GLU A 30 1.73 -9.08 -18.44
C GLU A 30 1.64 -7.72 -17.71
N ALA A 31 1.45 -7.74 -16.39
CA ALA A 31 1.35 -6.52 -15.58
C ALA A 31 2.66 -6.14 -14.86
N PHE A 32 3.76 -6.86 -15.08
CA PHE A 32 4.99 -6.68 -14.31
C PHE A 32 5.59 -5.29 -14.47
N GLN A 33 5.62 -4.77 -15.71
CA GLN A 33 6.18 -3.46 -15.99
C GLN A 33 5.44 -2.34 -15.24
N THR A 34 4.11 -2.40 -15.15
CA THR A 34 3.31 -1.43 -14.39
C THR A 34 3.66 -1.47 -12.91
N ARG A 35 3.84 -2.65 -12.34
CA ARG A 35 4.18 -2.84 -10.91
C ARG A 35 5.59 -2.34 -10.60
N VAL A 36 6.56 -2.60 -11.48
CA VAL A 36 7.93 -2.06 -11.38
C VAL A 36 7.92 -0.53 -11.47
N SER A 37 7.18 0.03 -12.43
CA SER A 37 7.07 1.48 -12.58
C SER A 37 6.42 2.15 -11.37
N LEU A 38 5.37 1.54 -10.80
CA LEU A 38 4.75 2.00 -9.55
C LEU A 38 5.74 1.98 -8.39
N TYR A 39 6.48 0.88 -8.20
CA TYR A 39 7.49 0.76 -7.16
C TYR A 39 8.58 1.84 -7.28
N ASN A 40 9.08 2.05 -8.50
CA ASN A 40 10.07 3.10 -8.78
C ASN A 40 9.49 4.51 -8.52
N TYR A 41 8.25 4.76 -8.91
CA TYR A 41 7.59 6.04 -8.63
C TYR A 41 7.51 6.31 -7.12
N VAL A 42 7.14 5.31 -6.33
CA VAL A 42 7.10 5.43 -4.86
C VAL A 42 8.50 5.65 -4.28
N ARG A 43 9.52 4.94 -4.77
CA ARG A 43 10.92 5.16 -4.37
C ARG A 43 11.37 6.60 -4.62
N ASP A 44 11.04 7.14 -5.79
CA ASP A 44 11.56 8.43 -6.26
C ASP A 44 10.72 9.62 -5.75
N HIS A 45 9.43 9.41 -5.46
CA HIS A 45 8.48 10.49 -5.13
C HIS A 45 7.70 10.29 -3.83
N GLY A 46 7.83 9.14 -3.15
CA GLY A 46 7.04 8.81 -1.95
C GLY A 46 7.19 9.81 -0.82
N GLN A 47 8.40 10.34 -0.62
CA GLN A 47 8.65 11.37 0.38
C GLN A 47 7.89 12.67 0.07
N THR A 48 7.81 13.04 -1.22
CA THR A 48 7.06 14.21 -1.69
C THR A 48 5.55 14.01 -1.50
N LEU A 49 5.03 12.82 -1.81
CA LEU A 49 3.62 12.46 -1.57
C LEU A 49 3.25 12.62 -0.09
N ALA A 50 4.08 12.08 0.81
CA ALA A 50 3.88 12.19 2.25
C ALA A 50 3.90 13.66 2.71
N LEU A 51 4.89 14.45 2.25
CA LEU A 51 4.99 15.87 2.61
C LEU A 51 3.80 16.70 2.13
N ASN A 52 3.38 16.50 0.88
CA ASN A 52 2.20 17.19 0.33
C ASN A 52 0.93 16.82 1.10
N THR A 53 0.78 15.54 1.46
CA THR A 53 -0.32 15.06 2.29
C THR A 53 -0.34 15.76 3.66
N LEU A 54 0.82 15.88 4.33
CA LEU A 54 0.91 16.57 5.62
C LEU A 54 0.61 18.06 5.52
N ARG A 55 1.03 18.72 4.43
CA ARG A 55 0.68 20.13 4.17
C ARG A 55 -0.83 20.30 4.03
N ARG A 56 -1.52 19.34 3.41
CA ARG A 56 -2.98 19.34 3.31
C ARG A 56 -3.64 19.03 4.66
N LEU A 57 -3.09 18.09 5.43
CA LEU A 57 -3.59 17.75 6.77
C LEU A 57 -3.50 18.94 7.75
N MET A 58 -2.48 19.80 7.59
CA MET A 58 -2.35 21.07 8.33
C MET A 58 -3.51 22.06 8.10
N GLN A 59 -4.28 21.90 7.03
CA GLN A 59 -5.47 22.72 6.73
C GLN A 59 -6.77 22.13 7.30
N THR A 60 -6.67 21.03 8.05
CA THR A 60 -7.82 20.36 8.68
C THR A 60 -7.85 20.62 10.19
N PRO A 61 -8.94 20.26 10.89
CA PRO A 61 -8.98 20.28 12.36
C PRO A 61 -7.87 19.44 13.03
N HIS A 62 -7.21 18.53 12.31
CA HIS A 62 -6.14 17.67 12.83
C HIS A 62 -4.73 18.29 12.76
N ARG A 63 -4.60 19.58 12.46
CA ARG A 63 -3.30 20.28 12.36
C ARG A 63 -2.37 20.10 13.57
N GLN A 64 -2.94 19.96 14.77
CA GLN A 64 -2.15 19.78 16.00
C GLN A 64 -1.32 18.49 15.95
N VAL A 65 -1.86 17.42 15.36
CA VAL A 65 -1.14 16.13 15.20
C VAL A 65 0.12 16.33 14.34
N VAL A 66 0.04 17.13 13.28
CA VAL A 66 1.19 17.40 12.41
C VAL A 66 2.20 18.32 13.09
N GLN A 67 1.74 19.29 13.89
CA GLN A 67 2.62 20.18 14.65
C GLN A 67 3.42 19.43 15.72
N GLU A 68 2.81 18.44 16.39
CA GLU A 68 3.45 17.67 17.46
C GLU A 68 4.23 16.46 16.93
N HIS A 69 3.77 15.85 15.83
CA HIS A 69 4.26 14.55 15.36
C HIS A 69 4.57 14.49 13.87
N GLY A 70 4.79 15.63 13.21
CA GLY A 70 4.93 15.70 11.75
C GLY A 70 6.01 14.79 11.17
N GLN A 71 7.16 14.64 11.85
CA GLN A 71 8.22 13.72 11.42
C GLN A 71 7.78 12.25 11.48
N GLN A 72 7.10 11.85 12.56
CA GLN A 72 6.57 10.50 12.69
C GLN A 72 5.48 10.24 11.65
N CYS A 73 4.56 11.19 11.45
CA CYS A 73 3.52 11.06 10.43
C CYS A 73 4.12 10.92 9.02
N GLN A 74 5.16 11.70 8.69
CA GLN A 74 5.83 11.59 7.40
C GLN A 74 6.46 10.21 7.21
N ARG A 75 7.19 9.74 8.22
CA ARG A 75 7.84 8.42 8.20
C ARG A 75 6.82 7.31 8.04
N ASP A 76 5.73 7.35 8.81
CA ASP A 76 4.73 6.29 8.81
C ASP A 76 3.94 6.27 7.49
N MET A 77 3.64 7.44 6.90
CA MET A 77 3.07 7.54 5.55
C MET A 77 4.02 6.99 4.48
N LEU A 78 5.30 7.34 4.53
CA LEU A 78 6.30 6.83 3.59
C LEU A 78 6.43 5.31 3.70
N PHE A 79 6.52 4.79 4.93
CA PHE A 79 6.56 3.36 5.20
C PHE A 79 5.33 2.64 4.64
N THR A 80 4.14 3.25 4.77
CA THR A 80 2.90 2.72 4.17
C THR A 80 3.01 2.61 2.66
N LEU A 81 3.44 3.69 1.99
CA LEU A 81 3.60 3.70 0.53
C LEU A 81 4.62 2.65 0.07
N GLU A 82 5.77 2.57 0.74
CA GLU A 82 6.83 1.61 0.44
C GLU A 82 6.34 0.17 0.62
N TYR A 83 5.68 -0.12 1.74
CA TYR A 83 5.15 -1.46 2.02
C TYR A 83 4.11 -1.89 0.98
N VAL A 84 3.14 -1.01 0.70
CA VAL A 84 2.11 -1.28 -0.32
C VAL A 84 2.75 -1.46 -1.69
N SER A 85 3.69 -0.61 -2.08
CA SER A 85 4.37 -0.71 -3.38
C SER A 85 5.14 -2.02 -3.53
N LYS A 86 5.76 -2.51 -2.45
CA LYS A 86 6.43 -3.80 -2.40
C LYS A 86 5.43 -4.96 -2.51
N GLY A 87 4.31 -4.90 -1.79
CA GLY A 87 3.23 -5.87 -1.88
C GLY A 87 2.70 -5.98 -3.31
N ILE A 88 2.43 -4.84 -3.96
CA ILE A 88 2.02 -4.79 -5.36
C ILE A 88 3.12 -5.38 -6.25
N LEU A 89 4.37 -4.96 -6.12
CA LEU A 89 5.48 -5.48 -6.92
C LEU A 89 5.56 -7.01 -6.90
N LEU A 90 5.42 -7.59 -5.71
CA LEU A 90 5.52 -9.03 -5.47
C LEU A 90 4.19 -9.79 -5.69
N GLN A 91 3.10 -9.10 -6.04
CA GLN A 91 1.74 -9.65 -6.05
C GLN A 91 1.40 -10.41 -4.77
N ASP A 92 1.68 -9.75 -3.65
CA ASP A 92 1.53 -10.27 -2.29
C ASP A 92 0.41 -9.52 -1.56
N GLU A 93 -0.82 -9.75 -1.99
CA GLU A 93 -1.99 -9.12 -1.37
C GLU A 93 -2.23 -9.67 0.04
N ASP A 94 -2.01 -10.97 0.25
CA ASP A 94 -2.18 -11.62 1.55
C ASP A 94 -1.21 -11.04 2.59
N GLY A 95 0.07 -10.87 2.25
CA GLY A 95 1.04 -10.23 3.13
C GLY A 95 0.73 -8.74 3.43
N PHE A 96 -0.05 -8.07 2.60
CA PHE A 96 -0.59 -6.75 2.94
C PHE A 96 -1.75 -6.86 3.93
N MET A 97 -2.70 -7.76 3.68
CA MET A 97 -3.91 -7.92 4.48
C MET A 97 -3.62 -8.50 5.87
N GLU A 98 -2.81 -9.54 5.96
CA GLU A 98 -2.60 -10.31 7.19
C GLU A 98 -1.53 -9.68 8.09
N ASP A 99 -0.42 -9.22 7.51
CA ASP A 99 0.69 -8.68 8.31
C ASP A 99 0.52 -7.19 8.55
N TYR A 100 0.46 -6.41 7.47
CA TYR A 100 0.57 -4.95 7.57
C TYR A 100 -0.72 -4.28 8.02
N LEU A 101 -1.85 -4.63 7.40
CA LEU A 101 -3.13 -3.99 7.67
C LEU A 101 -3.57 -4.21 9.13
N VAL A 102 -3.50 -5.46 9.59
CA VAL A 102 -3.80 -5.84 10.98
C VAL A 102 -2.85 -5.17 11.97
N TRP A 103 -1.54 -5.16 11.68
CA TRP A 103 -0.57 -4.44 12.52
C TRP A 103 -0.87 -2.95 12.61
N MET A 104 -1.13 -2.30 11.47
CA MET A 104 -1.38 -0.87 11.41
C MET A 104 -2.65 -0.47 12.17
N GLN A 105 -3.72 -1.26 12.02
CA GLN A 105 -4.97 -1.07 12.74
C GLN A 105 -4.76 -1.16 14.26
N ASN A 106 -4.04 -2.18 14.72
CA ASN A 106 -3.73 -2.37 16.14
C ASN A 106 -2.89 -1.23 16.72
N ILE A 107 -1.85 -0.81 15.99
CA ILE A 107 -0.99 0.30 16.42
C ILE A 107 -1.79 1.60 16.50
N ILE A 108 -2.52 2.00 15.46
CA ILE A 108 -3.31 3.25 15.46
C ILE A 108 -4.36 3.22 16.58
N ARG A 109 -4.99 2.06 16.82
CA ARG A 109 -5.97 1.88 17.90
C ARG A 109 -5.36 2.08 19.28
N SER A 110 -4.17 1.54 19.51
CA SER A 110 -3.46 1.69 20.78
C SER A 110 -3.13 3.15 21.11
N PHE A 111 -2.80 3.97 20.10
CA PHE A 111 -2.50 5.39 20.26
C PHE A 111 -3.73 6.30 20.27
N LYS A 112 -4.94 5.77 20.04
CA LYS A 112 -6.21 6.52 19.98
C LYS A 112 -6.19 7.66 18.94
N ARG A 113 -5.57 7.43 17.78
CA ARG A 113 -5.39 8.43 16.70
C ARG A 113 -6.21 8.16 15.44
N GLN A 114 -7.20 7.28 15.50
CA GLN A 114 -7.96 6.80 14.35
C GLN A 114 -8.51 7.94 13.48
N SER A 115 -9.19 8.93 14.08
CA SER A 115 -9.83 10.02 13.32
C SER A 115 -8.82 10.82 12.48
N ALA A 116 -7.68 11.19 13.08
CA ALA A 116 -6.62 11.91 12.37
C ALA A 116 -5.97 11.02 11.29
N CYS A 117 -5.71 9.75 11.60
CA CYS A 117 -5.12 8.81 10.65
C CYS A 117 -6.03 8.53 9.44
N VAL A 118 -7.33 8.35 9.64
CA VAL A 118 -8.31 8.15 8.56
C VAL A 118 -8.32 9.35 7.61
N VAL A 119 -8.36 10.57 8.14
CA VAL A 119 -8.29 11.79 7.31
C VAL A 119 -6.94 11.86 6.58
N ALA A 120 -5.84 11.56 7.26
CA ALA A 120 -4.50 11.57 6.69
C ALA A 120 -4.35 10.59 5.51
N TYR A 121 -4.84 9.36 5.64
CA TYR A 121 -4.77 8.35 4.57
C TYR A 121 -5.76 8.62 3.42
N ARG A 122 -6.92 9.24 3.69
CA ARG A 122 -7.80 9.76 2.63
C ARG A 122 -7.11 10.84 1.80
N LEU A 123 -6.44 11.80 2.45
CA LEU A 123 -5.66 12.83 1.76
C LEU A 123 -4.49 12.23 0.97
N LEU A 124 -3.81 11.20 1.52
CA LEU A 124 -2.74 10.49 0.82
C LEU A 124 -3.25 9.81 -0.45
N LYS A 125 -4.41 9.14 -0.37
CA LYS A 125 -5.07 8.52 -1.52
C LYS A 125 -5.37 9.54 -2.62
N GLU A 126 -5.87 10.72 -2.24
CA GLU A 126 -6.14 11.80 -3.19
C GLU A 126 -4.85 12.34 -3.82
N GLU A 127 -3.77 12.48 -3.04
CA GLU A 127 -2.46 12.90 -3.55
C GLU A 127 -1.87 11.87 -4.53
N VAL A 128 -2.01 10.57 -4.23
CA VAL A 128 -1.63 9.49 -5.15
C VAL A 128 -2.44 9.58 -6.45
N ARG A 129 -3.76 9.75 -6.36
CA ARG A 129 -4.63 9.82 -7.53
C ARG A 129 -4.35 11.05 -8.42
N SER A 130 -3.91 12.16 -7.84
CA SER A 130 -3.65 13.40 -8.59
C SER A 130 -2.26 13.46 -9.22
N THR A 131 -1.27 12.76 -8.67
CA THR A 131 0.14 12.90 -9.08
C THR A 131 0.69 11.69 -9.82
N MET A 132 0.26 10.48 -9.44
CA MET A 132 0.79 9.24 -9.99
C MET A 132 0.10 8.92 -11.34
N PRO A 133 0.80 8.32 -12.31
CA PRO A 133 0.19 7.87 -13.56
C PRO A 133 -1.02 6.95 -13.33
N GLY A 134 -2.04 7.04 -14.18
CA GLY A 134 -3.37 6.42 -14.00
C GLY A 134 -3.32 4.94 -13.55
N ASP A 135 -2.70 4.07 -14.33
CA ASP A 135 -2.64 2.63 -14.04
C ASP A 135 -1.92 2.32 -12.72
N GLN A 136 -0.87 3.08 -12.39
CA GLN A 136 -0.13 2.92 -11.14
C GLN A 136 -0.97 3.42 -9.96
N SER A 137 -1.61 4.58 -10.12
CA SER A 137 -2.47 5.18 -9.09
C SER A 137 -3.65 4.27 -8.77
N ASN A 138 -4.24 3.61 -9.78
CA ASN A 138 -5.36 2.69 -9.61
C ASN A 138 -4.97 1.51 -8.71
N LEU A 139 -3.78 0.92 -8.93
CA LEU A 139 -3.28 -0.17 -8.09
C LEU A 139 -3.03 0.29 -6.65
N MET A 140 -2.35 1.43 -6.45
CA MET A 140 -2.07 1.95 -5.11
C MET A 140 -3.34 2.31 -4.34
N VAL A 141 -4.32 2.91 -5.01
CA VAL A 141 -5.59 3.34 -4.42
C VAL A 141 -6.39 2.17 -3.84
N LEU A 142 -6.39 1.00 -4.48
CA LEU A 142 -7.08 -0.20 -3.96
C LEU A 142 -6.58 -0.58 -2.55
N TYR A 143 -5.28 -0.49 -2.32
CA TYR A 143 -4.66 -0.80 -1.03
C TYR A 143 -4.92 0.30 0.00
N LEU A 144 -4.86 1.58 -0.42
CA LEU A 144 -5.18 2.71 0.46
C LEU A 144 -6.66 2.75 0.85
N ASP A 145 -7.56 2.27 -0.01
CA ASP A 145 -8.97 2.10 0.29
C ASP A 145 -9.17 1.02 1.36
N LYS A 146 -8.57 -0.17 1.19
CA LYS A 146 -8.57 -1.23 2.21
C LYS A 146 -8.01 -0.74 3.55
N LEU A 147 -6.91 0.01 3.53
CA LEU A 147 -6.32 0.62 4.73
C LEU A 147 -7.30 1.58 5.40
N THR A 148 -7.88 2.50 4.62
CA THR A 148 -8.80 3.50 5.17
C THR A 148 -10.05 2.84 5.74
N GLU A 149 -10.61 1.84 5.05
CA GLU A 149 -11.78 1.09 5.50
C GLU A 149 -11.51 0.32 6.80
N ALA A 150 -10.36 -0.35 6.92
CA ALA A 150 -9.98 -1.05 8.16
C ALA A 150 -9.81 -0.10 9.35
N LEU A 151 -9.29 1.11 9.10
CA LEU A 151 -9.13 2.12 10.14
C LEU A 151 -10.45 2.80 10.54
N ASP A 152 -11.41 2.90 9.61
CA ASP A 152 -12.73 3.51 9.84
C ASP A 152 -13.70 2.53 10.52
N SER A 153 -13.66 1.24 10.13
CA SER A 153 -14.56 0.19 10.63
C SER A 153 -14.28 -0.24 12.08
N GLY A 154 -13.04 -0.10 12.55
CA GLY A 154 -12.68 -0.28 13.97
C GLY A 154 -12.95 -1.66 14.58
N VAL A 155 -13.33 -2.66 13.78
CA VAL A 155 -13.56 -4.06 14.20
C VAL A 155 -12.22 -4.71 14.48
#